data_AF-A0A1A3CIR7-F1
#
_entry.id   AF-A0A1A3CIR7-F1
#
_cell.length_a   1.000
_cell.length_b   1.000
_cell.length_c   1.000
_cell.angle_alpha   90.00
_cell.angle_beta   90.00
_cell.angle_gamma   90.00
#
_symmetry.space_group_name_H-M   'P 1'
#
loop_
_entity.id
_entity.type
_entity.pdbx_description
1 polymer ?
#
loop_
_entity_poly.entity_id
_entity_poly.type
_entity_poly.pdbx_seq_one_letter_code
_entity_poly.pdbx_strand_id
1 'polypeptide(L)'
;MHTKRLAQAGMAALAITAMTGVFAPAAYADNSTVTFEALGSGTAMTIDTDPAVDRVYNAPLPWSRTVQAGPDVTLFQVVVVGSGTTNPGCRISINGHVVAEQPVGGSAHCIYSR
;
A
#
# COMPACT_ATOMS: atom_id res chain seq x y z
N MET A 1 44.16 -32.33 64.02
CA MET A 1 44.88 -32.21 62.73
C MET A 1 43.98 -31.40 61.80
N HIS A 2 44.16 -30.07 61.72
CA HIS A 2 44.68 -29.35 60.54
C HIS A 2 44.29 -30.04 59.21
N THR A 3 43.52 -29.43 58.30
CA THR A 3 44.08 -28.56 57.24
C THR A 3 42.99 -27.90 56.36
N LYS A 4 43.04 -26.56 56.29
CA LYS A 4 42.83 -25.60 55.17
C LYS A 4 41.48 -25.41 54.43
N ARG A 5 41.12 -24.11 54.37
CA ARG A 5 40.25 -23.39 53.42
C ARG A 5 40.59 -23.72 51.96
N LEU A 6 39.62 -23.51 51.06
CA LEU A 6 39.70 -22.55 49.94
C LEU A 6 38.32 -22.40 49.29
N ALA A 7 37.85 -21.15 49.21
CA ALA A 7 36.66 -20.75 48.48
C ALA A 7 36.97 -20.71 46.98
N GLN A 8 36.03 -21.16 46.14
CA GLN A 8 36.09 -20.97 44.70
C GLN A 8 34.78 -20.30 44.25
N ALA A 9 34.86 -18.99 44.01
CA ALA A 9 33.81 -18.23 43.35
C ALA A 9 33.90 -18.49 41.84
N GLY A 10 32.90 -19.18 41.29
CA GLY A 10 32.72 -19.34 39.85
C GLY A 10 31.85 -18.23 39.31
N MET A 11 32.44 -17.30 38.56
CA MET A 11 31.73 -16.30 37.76
C MET A 11 30.93 -17.02 36.67
N ALA A 12 29.60 -17.05 36.81
CA ALA A 12 28.72 -17.41 35.71
C ALA A 12 28.46 -16.15 34.87
N ALA A 13 29.14 -16.05 33.74
CA ALA A 13 28.91 -15.01 32.75
C ALA A 13 27.49 -15.15 32.17
N LEU A 14 26.68 -14.08 32.28
CA LEU A 14 25.42 -13.97 31.53
C LEU A 14 25.75 -13.81 30.04
N ALA A 15 25.47 -14.84 29.25
CA ALA A 15 25.39 -14.71 27.80
C ALA A 15 24.02 -14.09 27.45
N ILE A 16 23.99 -12.76 27.32
CA ILE A 16 22.85 -12.05 26.73
C ILE A 16 23.00 -12.20 25.21
N THR A 17 22.29 -13.16 24.63
CA THR A 17 22.15 -13.25 23.18
C THR A 17 21.29 -12.07 22.72
N ALA A 18 21.93 -10.96 22.37
CA ALA A 18 21.28 -9.87 21.66
C ALA A 18 20.91 -10.37 20.26
N MET A 19 19.67 -10.85 20.09
CA MET A 19 19.08 -10.98 18.77
C MET A 19 18.83 -9.57 18.25
N THR A 20 19.81 -8.99 17.58
CA THR A 20 19.59 -7.88 16.66
C THR A 20 18.78 -8.43 15.49
N GLY A 21 17.48 -8.58 15.71
CA GLY A 21 16.49 -8.71 14.65
C GLY A 21 16.50 -7.40 13.89
N VAL A 22 17.32 -7.33 12.86
CA VAL A 22 17.20 -6.35 11.81
C VAL A 22 15.83 -6.64 11.19
N PHE A 23 14.79 -5.93 11.64
CA PHE A 23 13.54 -5.87 10.90
C PHE A 23 13.85 -5.11 9.61
N ALA A 24 14.41 -5.83 8.63
CA ALA A 24 14.31 -5.41 7.25
C ALA A 24 12.81 -5.17 6.99
N PRO A 25 12.41 -4.05 6.35
CA PRO A 25 11.02 -3.90 5.94
C PRO A 25 10.68 -5.15 5.14
N ALA A 26 9.61 -5.84 5.53
CA ALA A 26 9.13 -6.99 4.79
C ALA A 26 8.98 -6.54 3.34
N ALA A 27 9.84 -7.05 2.46
CA ALA A 27 9.63 -6.91 1.04
C ALA A 27 8.21 -7.44 0.80
N TYR A 28 7.34 -6.64 0.18
CA TYR A 28 5.99 -7.03 -0.18
C TYR A 28 6.07 -8.14 -1.24
N ALA A 29 6.48 -9.34 -0.83
CA ALA A 29 6.47 -10.56 -1.63
C ALA A 29 5.03 -11.09 -1.81
N ASP A 30 4.08 -10.47 -1.12
CA ASP A 30 2.68 -10.84 -1.11
C ASP A 30 1.84 -9.93 -2.02
N ASN A 31 0.74 -10.51 -2.51
CA ASN A 31 -0.28 -9.78 -3.25
C ASN A 31 -0.76 -8.57 -2.43
N SER A 32 -0.92 -7.43 -3.09
CA SER A 32 -1.43 -6.21 -2.47
C SER A 32 -2.88 -5.97 -2.88
N THR A 33 -3.71 -5.57 -1.92
CA THR A 33 -5.09 -5.13 -2.19
C THR A 33 -5.03 -3.69 -2.66
N VAL A 34 -5.39 -3.43 -3.91
CA VAL A 34 -5.36 -2.10 -4.51
C VAL A 34 -6.78 -1.63 -4.77
N THR A 35 -7.13 -0.45 -4.24
CA THR A 35 -8.43 0.18 -4.47
C THR A 35 -8.24 1.44 -5.30
N PHE A 36 -8.89 1.48 -6.45
CA PHE A 36 -9.01 2.65 -7.31
C PHE A 36 -10.34 3.33 -7.06
N GLU A 37 -10.33 4.65 -6.96
CA GLU A 37 -11.53 5.44 -6.72
C GLU A 37 -11.60 6.63 -7.66
N ALA A 38 -12.82 6.90 -8.12
CA ALA A 38 -13.20 8.11 -8.81
C ALA A 38 -14.08 8.94 -7.88
N LEU A 39 -13.65 10.17 -7.59
CA LEU A 39 -14.25 11.04 -6.58
C LEU A 39 -15.13 12.12 -7.22
N GLY A 40 -16.07 12.65 -6.45
CA GLY A 40 -16.98 13.73 -6.87
C GLY A 40 -18.39 13.23 -7.14
N SER A 41 -19.14 14.00 -7.92
CA SER A 41 -20.56 13.77 -8.24
C SER A 41 -20.80 13.82 -9.74
N GLY A 42 -21.92 13.27 -10.21
CA GLY A 42 -22.27 13.23 -11.62
C GLY A 42 -21.87 11.91 -12.27
N THR A 43 -21.46 11.96 -13.54
CA THR A 43 -21.14 10.76 -14.33
C THR A 43 -19.73 10.85 -14.91
N ALA A 44 -18.95 9.79 -14.72
CA ALA A 44 -17.72 9.56 -15.47
C ALA A 44 -18.05 8.88 -16.81
N MET A 45 -17.61 9.48 -17.91
CA MET A 45 -17.73 8.91 -19.26
C MET A 45 -16.92 7.63 -19.39
N THR A 46 -15.66 7.66 -18.97
CA THR A 46 -14.77 6.50 -18.94
C THR A 46 -13.96 6.45 -17.65
N ILE A 47 -13.72 5.23 -17.16
CA ILE A 47 -12.77 4.97 -16.09
C ILE A 47 -11.84 3.84 -16.54
N ASP A 48 -10.55 4.14 -16.53
CA ASP A 48 -9.47 3.21 -16.88
C ASP A 48 -8.56 2.98 -15.68
N THR A 49 -8.22 1.72 -15.41
CA THR A 49 -7.29 1.34 -14.34
C THR A 49 -6.09 0.60 -14.91
N ASP A 50 -4.93 0.74 -14.26
CA ASP A 50 -3.75 -0.09 -14.48
C ASP A 50 -3.38 -0.75 -13.13
N PRO A 51 -3.23 -2.09 -13.01
CA PRO A 51 -3.36 -3.10 -14.04
C PRO A 51 -4.71 -3.07 -14.76
N ALA A 52 -4.64 -3.23 -16.08
CA ALA A 52 -5.80 -3.17 -16.95
C ALA A 52 -6.76 -4.33 -16.64
N VAL A 53 -8.01 -3.97 -16.38
CA VAL A 53 -9.14 -4.90 -16.38
C VAL A 53 -10.01 -4.48 -17.57
N ASP A 54 -11.28 -4.14 -17.33
CA ASP A 54 -12.16 -3.55 -18.32
C ASP A 54 -12.33 -2.05 -18.07
N ARG A 55 -12.32 -1.27 -19.16
CA ARG A 55 -12.75 0.13 -19.16
C ARG A 55 -14.22 0.19 -18.76
N VAL A 56 -14.53 1.05 -17.80
CA VAL A 56 -15.91 1.31 -17.37
C VAL A 56 -16.46 2.49 -18.16
N TYR A 57 -17.71 2.41 -18.58
CA TYR A 57 -18.40 3.49 -19.30
C TYR A 57 -19.59 4.01 -18.50
N ASN A 58 -19.81 5.33 -18.52
CA ASN A 58 -20.99 6.00 -17.96
C ASN A 58 -21.25 5.64 -16.48
N ALA A 59 -20.20 5.58 -15.67
CA ALA A 59 -20.32 5.24 -14.26
C ALA A 59 -20.81 6.44 -13.43
N PRO A 60 -21.78 6.26 -12.52
CA PRO A 60 -22.09 7.28 -11.53
C PRO A 60 -20.91 7.48 -10.58
N LEU A 61 -20.69 8.72 -10.16
CA LEU A 61 -19.70 9.08 -9.15
C LEU A 61 -20.36 9.26 -7.76
N PRO A 62 -19.68 8.84 -6.67
CA PRO A 62 -18.35 8.24 -6.64
C PRO A 62 -18.36 6.76 -7.08
N TRP A 63 -17.21 6.30 -7.60
CA TRP A 63 -17.00 4.93 -8.05
C TRP A 63 -15.75 4.33 -7.40
N SER A 64 -15.75 3.02 -7.18
CA SER A 64 -14.55 2.30 -6.74
C SER A 64 -14.42 0.91 -7.36
N ARG A 65 -13.18 0.42 -7.46
CA ARG A 65 -12.83 -0.96 -7.81
C ARG A 65 -11.66 -1.41 -6.98
N THR A 66 -11.75 -2.63 -6.47
CA THR A 66 -10.64 -3.29 -5.77
C THR A 66 -10.09 -4.43 -6.61
N VAL A 67 -8.76 -4.54 -6.70
CA VAL A 67 -8.05 -5.63 -7.37
C VAL A 67 -6.97 -6.20 -6.45
N GLN A 68 -6.56 -7.44 -6.72
CA GLN A 68 -5.37 -8.03 -6.13
C GLN A 68 -4.21 -7.86 -7.11
N ALA A 69 -3.10 -7.28 -6.66
CA ALA A 69 -1.93 -7.05 -7.47
C ALA A 69 -0.78 -7.94 -6.99
N GLY A 70 -0.25 -8.79 -7.87
CA GLY A 70 0.93 -9.61 -7.57
C GLY A 70 2.19 -8.76 -7.32
N PRO A 71 3.25 -9.34 -6.73
CA PRO A 71 4.47 -8.61 -6.38
C PRO A 71 5.15 -7.95 -7.60
N ASP A 72 5.00 -8.54 -8.79
CA ASP A 72 5.61 -8.03 -10.03
C ASP A 72 4.85 -6.86 -10.67
N VAL A 73 3.66 -6.51 -10.17
CA VAL A 73 2.92 -5.33 -10.63
C VAL A 73 3.48 -4.10 -9.93
N THR A 74 4.13 -3.23 -10.69
CA THR A 74 4.82 -2.04 -10.16
C THR A 74 4.14 -0.72 -10.50
N LEU A 75 3.22 -0.71 -11.47
CA LEU A 75 2.47 0.47 -11.88
C LEU A 75 1.01 0.36 -11.47
N PHE A 76 0.48 1.43 -10.88
CA PHE A 76 -0.92 1.59 -10.56
C PHE A 76 -1.43 2.92 -11.09
N GLN A 77 -2.52 2.88 -11.84
CA GLN A 77 -3.09 4.09 -12.42
C GLN A 77 -4.61 4.05 -12.36
N VAL A 78 -5.23 5.21 -12.18
CA VAL A 78 -6.64 5.42 -12.53
C VAL A 78 -6.80 6.74 -13.29
N VAL A 79 -7.51 6.70 -14.41
CA VAL A 79 -7.88 7.87 -15.21
C VAL A 79 -9.40 7.93 -15.29
N VAL A 80 -9.95 9.07 -14.90
CA VAL A 80 -11.40 9.30 -14.86
C VAL A 80 -11.74 10.47 -15.77
N VAL A 81 -12.50 10.22 -16.83
CA VAL A 81 -12.99 11.27 -17.72
C VAL A 81 -14.40 11.64 -17.29
N GLY A 82 -14.61 12.87 -16.80
CA GLY A 82 -15.93 13.37 -16.45
C GLY A 82 -16.80 13.72 -17.67
N SER A 83 -18.12 13.67 -17.50
CA SER A 83 -19.08 14.08 -18.53
C SER A 83 -19.52 15.55 -18.36
N GLY A 84 -19.64 16.30 -19.45
CA GLY A 84 -20.12 17.68 -19.44
C GLY A 84 -19.24 18.60 -18.59
N THR A 85 -19.82 19.16 -17.52
CA THR A 85 -19.11 20.02 -16.54
C THR A 85 -18.54 19.24 -15.35
N THR A 86 -18.68 17.90 -15.34
CA THR A 86 -18.15 17.04 -14.28
C THR A 86 -16.62 17.05 -14.36
N ASN A 87 -15.95 17.43 -13.28
CA ASN A 87 -14.49 17.37 -13.15
C ASN A 87 -14.11 16.51 -11.92
N PRO A 88 -13.94 15.19 -12.10
CA PRO A 88 -13.74 14.24 -11.00
C PRO A 88 -12.40 14.43 -10.27
N GLY A 89 -12.30 13.83 -9.10
CA GLY A 89 -11.01 13.52 -8.47
C GLY A 89 -10.69 12.04 -8.63
N CYS A 90 -9.55 11.61 -8.09
CA CYS A 90 -9.22 10.20 -8.03
C CYS A 90 -8.39 9.87 -6.78
N ARG A 91 -8.38 8.59 -6.40
CA ARG A 91 -7.54 8.08 -5.32
C ARG A 91 -7.09 6.65 -5.60
N ILE A 92 -5.86 6.34 -5.23
CA ILE A 92 -5.31 4.98 -5.22
C ILE A 92 -4.91 4.66 -3.79
N SER A 93 -5.43 3.55 -3.27
CA SER A 93 -5.04 3.00 -1.98
C SER A 93 -4.45 1.61 -2.13
N ILE A 94 -3.36 1.31 -1.42
CA ILE A 94 -2.74 -0.01 -1.34
C ILE A 94 -2.80 -0.49 0.10
N ASN A 95 -3.43 -1.64 0.33
CA ASN A 95 -3.68 -2.21 1.67
C ASN A 95 -4.32 -1.18 2.63
N GLY A 96 -5.22 -0.34 2.10
CA GLY A 96 -5.89 0.72 2.85
C GLY A 96 -5.10 2.03 3.01
N HIS A 97 -3.84 2.09 2.54
CA HIS A 97 -3.02 3.30 2.58
C HIS A 97 -3.10 4.07 1.28
N VAL A 98 -3.45 5.36 1.34
CA VAL A 98 -3.48 6.25 0.16
C VAL A 98 -2.06 6.48 -0.33
N VAL A 99 -1.80 6.17 -1.60
CA VAL A 99 -0.49 6.32 -2.25
C VAL A 99 -0.48 7.38 -3.37
N ALA A 100 -1.66 7.71 -3.91
CA ALA A 100 -1.85 8.79 -4.87
C ALA A 100 -3.27 9.34 -4.75
N GLU A 101 -3.41 10.66 -4.88
CA GLU A 101 -4.70 11.34 -4.83
C GLU A 101 -4.69 12.60 -5.70
N GLN A 102 -5.83 12.90 -6.32
CA GLN A 102 -6.15 14.19 -6.92
C GLN A 102 -7.50 14.65 -6.39
N PRO A 103 -7.64 15.91 -5.97
CA PRO A 103 -8.91 16.44 -5.50
C PRO A 103 -9.93 16.50 -6.65
N VAL A 104 -11.21 16.59 -6.30
CA VAL A 104 -12.27 16.94 -7.25
C VAL A 104 -11.94 18.30 -7.87
N GLY A 105 -12.03 18.40 -9.20
CA GLY A 105 -11.56 19.57 -9.94
C GLY A 105 -10.10 19.49 -10.41
N GLY A 106 -9.36 18.44 -10.03
CA GLY A 106 -7.98 18.20 -10.44
C GLY A 106 -7.86 17.61 -11.85
N SER A 107 -6.76 16.88 -12.10
CA SER A 107 -6.54 16.21 -13.40
C SER A 107 -7.35 14.93 -13.58
N ALA A 108 -7.91 14.39 -12.49
CA ALA A 108 -8.59 13.09 -12.44
C ALA A 108 -7.73 11.91 -12.96
N HIS A 109 -6.40 12.08 -12.92
CA HIS A 109 -5.41 11.09 -13.29
C HIS A 109 -4.46 10.87 -12.11
N CYS A 110 -4.59 9.71 -11.47
CA CYS A 110 -3.74 9.29 -10.37
C CYS A 110 -2.80 8.20 -10.84
N ILE A 111 -1.52 8.32 -10.51
CA ILE A 111 -0.48 7.35 -10.86
C ILE A 111 0.40 7.09 -9.64
N TYR A 112 0.77 5.83 -9.44
CA TYR A 112 1.70 5.42 -8.40
C TYR A 112 2.59 4.30 -8.93
N SER A 113 3.87 4.34 -8.54
CA SER A 113 4.83 3.28 -8.80
C SER A 113 5.52 2.88 -7.51
N ARG A 114 5.71 1.57 -7.30
CA ARG A 114 6.42 1.01 -6.15
C ARG A 114 7.74 0.38 -6.55
#